data_AF-A0A9W4XYA4-F1
#
_entry.id   AF-A0A9W4XYA4-F1
#
_cell.length_a   1.000
_cell.length_b   1.000
_cell.length_c   1.000
_cell.angle_alpha   90.00
_cell.angle_beta   90.00
_cell.angle_gamma   90.00
#
_symmetry.space_group_name_H-M   'P 1'
#
loop_
_entity.id
_entity.type
_entity.pdbx_description
1 polymer ?
#
loop_
_entity_poly.entity_id
_entity_poly.type
_entity_poly.pdbx_seq_one_letter_code
_entity_poly.pdbx_strand_id
1 'polypeptide(L)'
;MTPDTSGIPYEAIPGAIVDVLGRRGSTIAGLGIDTARHHGDPTQRGRAKEEVWHRKRDVDAEVARMLKLHPDIWGPDRKTSDFGNATAQAISSLRRRGHIEDWSRGGRLGIIRLASVPRIRRTPRMDTKERRAPEPLPRSEEEMRRTFVSILSKGSKNNTYKFALARAILEHCGRHDAGTEITYEYFAEKFVEYYWHQACKFRIKQDFYPNRDPVAVRAVKDVFGGSPPGRFDMLDGGAVRDARDRILRGVFGHARNKTSLVVPKFQKLMEGGRAVERRAFYDWDDDEKVVRLRPAALEFLRGNRRILSMAVLAEWAKYLERVNGSLPRLVAKIEQEERGRGSLAAVRRELLGHARHCFYCGSRLEDGLIHVDHLIPWSYIFDDGAWNLVLACRDCNLRKSGSLPQDEFRGLLVDRNARHGGAGMLRASLDLLDAGKGWAPEIRNHYRNCREYGFTVRRMP
;
A
#
# COMPACT_ATOMS: atom_id res chain seq x y z
N MET A 1 18.53 33.52 -31.29
CA MET A 1 17.60 32.52 -30.73
C MET A 1 18.40 31.60 -29.84
N THR A 2 18.27 31.75 -28.53
CA THR A 2 18.81 30.81 -27.54
C THR A 2 18.14 29.45 -27.76
N PRO A 3 18.89 28.33 -27.80
CA PRO A 3 18.27 27.02 -27.93
C PRO A 3 17.38 26.78 -26.70
N ASP A 4 16.14 26.39 -26.95
CA ASP A 4 15.19 25.98 -25.94
C ASP A 4 15.78 24.83 -25.11
N THR A 5 16.08 25.09 -23.84
CA THR A 5 16.55 24.08 -22.87
C THR A 5 15.40 23.25 -22.30
N SER A 6 14.18 23.36 -22.85
CA SER A 6 12.99 22.72 -22.29
C SER A 6 12.87 21.23 -22.65
N GLY A 7 13.07 20.39 -21.63
CA GLY A 7 12.46 19.06 -21.50
C GLY A 7 12.87 17.95 -22.48
N ILE A 8 13.15 16.76 -21.94
CA ILE A 8 13.33 15.55 -22.76
C ILE A 8 11.94 15.06 -23.26
N PRO A 9 11.71 14.90 -24.58
CA PRO A 9 10.44 14.42 -25.12
C PRO A 9 10.37 12.89 -25.07
N TYR A 10 10.16 12.34 -23.87
CA TYR A 10 10.23 10.91 -23.58
C TYR A 10 9.40 10.02 -24.53
N GLU A 11 8.21 10.47 -24.93
CA GLU A 11 7.31 9.73 -25.81
C GLU A 11 7.82 9.63 -27.26
N ALA A 12 8.66 10.56 -27.71
CA ALA A 12 9.24 10.56 -29.05
C ALA A 12 10.49 9.67 -29.16
N ILE A 13 11.10 9.32 -28.03
CA ILE A 13 12.37 8.56 -27.97
C ILE A 13 12.26 7.19 -28.67
N PRO A 14 11.23 6.35 -28.45
CA PRO A 14 11.14 5.04 -29.12
C PRO A 14 11.02 5.17 -30.65
N GLY A 15 10.25 6.14 -31.14
CA GLY A 15 10.10 6.43 -32.57
C GLY A 15 11.40 6.93 -33.19
N ALA A 16 12.09 7.84 -32.50
CA ALA A 16 13.40 8.34 -32.92
C ALA A 16 14.46 7.22 -32.94
N ILE A 17 14.47 6.30 -31.97
CA ILE A 17 15.37 5.14 -31.98
C ILE A 17 15.10 4.25 -33.20
N VAL A 18 13.83 3.97 -33.50
CA VAL A 18 13.48 3.15 -34.68
C VAL A 18 13.86 3.85 -35.98
N ASP A 19 13.63 5.16 -36.08
CA ASP A 19 14.04 5.96 -37.24
C ASP A 19 15.56 6.02 -37.38
N VAL A 20 16.30 6.21 -36.28
CA VAL A 20 17.78 6.23 -36.29
C VAL A 20 18.33 4.87 -36.71
N LEU A 21 17.79 3.78 -36.16
CA LEU A 21 18.17 2.42 -36.55
C LEU A 21 17.69 2.04 -37.96
N GLY A 22 16.68 2.74 -38.51
CA GLY A 22 16.12 2.50 -39.84
C GLY A 22 16.66 3.39 -40.96
N ARG A 23 17.27 4.54 -40.64
CA ARG A 23 17.71 5.56 -41.63
C ARG A 23 19.03 5.24 -42.32
N ARG A 24 19.83 4.30 -41.79
CA ARG A 24 21.05 3.83 -42.47
C ARG A 24 21.25 2.35 -42.21
N GLY A 25 21.43 1.61 -43.30
CA GLY A 25 22.25 0.42 -43.30
C GLY A 25 23.59 0.78 -42.64
N SER A 26 23.75 0.22 -41.47
CA SER A 26 24.97 -0.15 -40.77
C SER A 26 26.31 0.08 -41.54
N THR A 27 27.31 0.89 -41.15
CA THR A 27 28.75 0.66 -41.53
C THR A 27 29.75 1.62 -40.87
N ILE A 28 30.91 1.07 -40.48
CA ILE A 28 32.10 1.78 -39.93
C ILE A 28 32.80 2.68 -40.97
N ALA A 29 32.68 2.43 -42.27
CA ALA A 29 33.50 3.07 -43.31
C ALA A 29 33.18 4.56 -43.57
N GLY A 30 31.96 5.03 -43.28
CA GLY A 30 31.52 6.40 -43.60
C GLY A 30 32.09 7.52 -42.71
N LEU A 31 32.87 7.17 -41.68
CA LEU A 31 33.32 8.13 -40.66
C LEU A 31 34.82 8.49 -40.74
N GLY A 32 35.60 7.89 -41.65
CA GLY A 32 37.01 8.25 -41.84
C GLY A 32 37.90 8.02 -40.61
N ILE A 33 37.55 7.10 -39.71
CA ILE A 33 38.29 6.81 -38.48
C ILE A 33 39.04 5.48 -38.63
N ASP A 34 40.34 5.54 -38.37
CA ASP A 34 41.30 4.44 -38.49
C ASP A 34 40.96 3.26 -37.55
N THR A 35 40.90 2.06 -38.14
CA THR A 35 40.35 0.83 -37.56
C THR A 35 41.35 0.05 -36.71
N ALA A 36 42.56 0.58 -36.48
CA ALA A 36 43.66 -0.12 -35.82
C ALA A 36 43.45 -0.46 -34.32
N ARG A 37 42.39 0.02 -33.64
CA ARG A 37 42.25 -0.11 -32.17
C ARG A 37 41.23 -1.13 -31.68
N HIS A 38 40.69 -2.05 -32.50
CA HIS A 38 39.69 -3.02 -32.03
C HIS A 38 40.19 -4.46 -32.14
N HIS A 39 41.13 -4.81 -31.27
CA HIS A 39 41.48 -6.19 -31.01
C HIS A 39 40.52 -6.80 -29.98
N GLY A 40 39.77 -7.81 -30.39
CA GLY A 40 39.06 -8.67 -29.45
C GLY A 40 37.84 -9.37 -30.02
N ASP A 41 38.04 -10.28 -30.99
CA ASP A 41 37.37 -11.60 -31.10
C ASP A 41 37.80 -12.30 -32.43
N PRO A 42 38.58 -13.39 -32.37
CA PRO A 42 39.02 -14.15 -33.56
C PRO A 42 37.88 -14.78 -34.38
N THR A 43 36.68 -14.94 -33.83
CA THR A 43 35.52 -15.50 -34.55
C THR A 43 34.92 -14.53 -35.58
N GLN A 44 35.41 -13.28 -35.63
CA GLN A 44 34.93 -12.23 -36.53
C GLN A 44 35.62 -12.19 -37.90
N ARG A 45 36.61 -13.07 -38.15
CA ARG A 45 37.38 -13.08 -39.42
C ARG A 45 36.56 -13.46 -40.66
N GLY A 46 35.31 -13.92 -40.51
CA GLY A 46 34.46 -14.37 -41.61
C GLY A 46 33.26 -13.47 -41.97
N ARG A 47 33.05 -12.34 -41.28
CA ARG A 47 31.86 -11.48 -41.48
C ARG A 47 32.19 -10.05 -41.91
N ALA A 48 33.27 -9.89 -42.68
CA ALA A 48 33.81 -8.60 -43.14
C ALA A 48 32.96 -7.87 -44.21
N LYS A 49 31.72 -8.33 -44.50
CA LYS A 49 30.86 -7.76 -45.56
C LYS A 49 29.51 -7.25 -45.09
N GLU A 50 29.28 -7.15 -43.79
CA GLU A 50 28.05 -6.55 -43.26
C GLU A 50 28.41 -5.39 -42.34
N GLU A 51 28.34 -4.19 -42.91
CA GLU A 51 27.48 -3.13 -42.41
C GLU A 51 26.98 -3.27 -40.93
N VAL A 52 27.58 -2.57 -39.93
CA VAL A 52 27.11 -2.45 -38.50
C VAL A 52 27.12 -0.99 -37.96
N TRP A 53 26.00 -0.45 -37.40
CA TRP A 53 25.91 0.79 -36.56
C TRP A 53 25.80 0.46 -35.05
N HIS A 54 26.01 1.43 -34.15
CA HIS A 54 27.17 1.51 -33.26
C HIS A 54 26.72 1.64 -31.79
N ARG A 55 27.64 1.93 -30.87
CA ARG A 55 27.49 1.81 -29.42
C ARG A 55 26.36 2.70 -28.90
N LYS A 56 25.81 2.38 -27.72
CA LYS A 56 24.69 3.13 -27.11
C LYS A 56 24.86 4.65 -27.13
N ARG A 57 26.07 5.17 -26.90
CA ARG A 57 26.37 6.61 -26.94
C ARG A 57 26.12 7.24 -28.32
N ASP A 58 26.35 6.50 -29.39
CA ASP A 58 26.22 6.98 -30.77
C ASP A 58 24.74 7.01 -31.17
N VAL A 59 23.97 6.01 -30.74
CA VAL A 59 22.50 5.99 -30.85
C VAL A 59 21.89 7.14 -30.05
N ASP A 60 22.33 7.35 -28.81
CA ASP A 60 21.86 8.45 -27.97
C ASP A 60 22.14 9.82 -28.63
N ALA A 61 23.33 10.02 -29.19
CA ALA A 61 23.70 11.25 -29.88
C ALA A 61 22.81 11.54 -31.09
N GLU A 62 22.55 10.54 -31.94
CA GLU A 62 21.74 10.74 -33.14
C GLU A 62 20.25 10.93 -32.80
N VAL A 63 19.74 10.20 -31.81
CA VAL A 63 18.39 10.40 -31.27
C VAL A 63 18.26 11.81 -30.69
N ALA A 64 19.26 12.30 -29.97
CA ALA A 64 19.25 13.66 -29.41
C ALA A 64 19.24 14.74 -30.50
N ARG A 65 20.06 14.58 -31.56
CA ARG A 65 20.06 15.49 -32.71
C ARG A 65 18.72 15.49 -33.43
N MET A 66 18.15 14.30 -33.66
CA MET A 66 16.83 14.16 -34.28
C MET A 66 15.72 14.83 -33.48
N LEU A 67 15.81 14.78 -32.15
CA LEU A 67 14.90 15.44 -31.21
C LEU A 67 15.28 16.89 -30.90
N LYS A 68 16.33 17.43 -31.53
CA LYS A 68 16.85 18.80 -31.35
C LYS A 68 17.18 19.16 -29.89
N LEU A 69 17.73 18.21 -29.12
CA LEU A 69 18.08 18.42 -27.71
C LEU A 69 19.42 19.15 -27.53
N HIS A 70 19.49 20.02 -26.52
CA HIS A 70 20.72 20.73 -26.15
C HIS A 70 21.82 19.76 -25.67
N PRO A 71 23.11 19.97 -26.00
CA PRO A 71 24.23 19.12 -25.56
C PRO A 71 24.31 18.89 -24.05
N ASP A 72 23.90 19.84 -23.21
CA ASP A 72 23.82 19.70 -21.74
C ASP A 72 22.93 18.52 -21.28
N ILE A 73 22.11 17.94 -22.15
CA ILE A 73 21.22 16.81 -21.84
C ILE A 73 21.87 15.46 -22.16
N TRP A 74 22.74 15.39 -23.17
CA TRP A 74 23.21 14.11 -23.74
C TRP A 74 24.72 14.02 -23.97
N GLY A 75 25.43 15.15 -24.00
CA GLY A 75 26.85 15.24 -24.26
C GLY A 75 27.76 14.71 -23.14
N PRO A 76 29.09 14.81 -23.31
CA PRO A 76 30.06 14.37 -22.32
C PRO A 76 29.87 15.10 -20.98
N ASP A 77 29.60 16.41 -21.02
CA ASP A 77 29.42 17.28 -19.83
C ASP A 77 27.95 17.48 -19.44
N ARG A 78 27.09 16.51 -19.77
CA ARG A 78 25.66 16.62 -19.48
C ARG A 78 25.36 16.84 -17.99
N LYS A 79 24.39 17.70 -17.71
CA LYS A 79 23.91 18.03 -16.35
C LYS A 79 22.91 16.99 -15.80
N THR A 80 22.39 16.11 -16.64
CA THR A 80 21.45 15.03 -16.27
C THR A 80 21.73 13.74 -17.04
N SER A 81 21.46 12.58 -16.41
CA SER A 81 21.48 11.27 -17.06
C SER A 81 20.12 10.84 -17.65
N ASP A 82 19.07 11.65 -17.46
CA ASP A 82 17.69 11.24 -17.73
C ASP A 82 17.45 10.85 -19.19
N PHE A 83 18.08 11.54 -20.14
CA PHE A 83 17.97 11.22 -21.57
C PHE A 83 18.63 9.87 -21.89
N GLY A 84 19.86 9.65 -21.42
CA GLY A 84 20.57 8.38 -21.61
C GLY A 84 19.86 7.19 -20.94
N ASN A 85 19.18 7.43 -19.81
CA ASN A 85 18.36 6.43 -19.14
C ASN A 85 17.07 6.12 -19.92
N ALA A 86 16.40 7.15 -20.45
CA ALA A 86 15.19 6.98 -21.23
C ALA A 86 15.43 6.24 -22.55
N THR A 87 16.53 6.54 -23.24
CA THR A 87 16.94 5.78 -24.43
C THR A 87 17.28 4.34 -24.07
N ALA A 88 17.94 4.08 -22.92
CA ALA A 88 18.22 2.72 -22.45
C ALA A 88 16.94 1.91 -22.20
N GLN A 89 15.95 2.53 -21.55
CA GLN A 89 14.66 1.91 -21.26
C GLN A 89 13.87 1.65 -22.55
N ALA A 90 13.89 2.58 -23.50
CA ALA A 90 13.24 2.41 -24.80
C ALA A 90 13.88 1.28 -25.61
N ILE A 91 15.21 1.22 -25.67
CA ILE A 91 15.96 0.11 -26.31
C ILE A 91 15.61 -1.22 -25.66
N SER A 92 15.61 -1.30 -24.32
CA SER A 92 15.24 -2.52 -23.58
C SER A 92 13.78 -2.95 -23.82
N SER A 93 12.87 -1.98 -23.92
CA SER A 93 11.45 -2.23 -24.24
C SER A 93 11.27 -2.77 -25.66
N LEU A 94 11.90 -2.15 -26.65
CA LEU A 94 11.89 -2.60 -28.05
C LEU A 94 12.53 -3.98 -28.20
N ARG A 95 13.60 -4.26 -27.44
CA ARG A 95 14.25 -5.57 -27.39
C ARG A 95 13.34 -6.66 -26.83
N ARG A 96 12.69 -6.42 -25.68
CA ARG A 96 11.74 -7.39 -25.09
C ARG A 96 10.56 -7.72 -26.01
N ARG A 97 10.23 -6.84 -26.95
CA ARG A 97 9.15 -7.00 -27.93
C ARG A 97 9.64 -7.58 -29.27
N GLY A 98 10.92 -7.93 -29.39
CA GLY A 98 11.49 -8.51 -30.61
C GLY A 98 11.70 -7.51 -31.75
N HIS A 99 11.71 -6.20 -31.47
CA HIS A 99 11.99 -5.18 -32.49
C HIS A 99 13.48 -4.86 -32.60
N ILE A 100 14.26 -5.16 -31.56
CA ILE A 100 15.71 -4.94 -31.51
C ILE A 100 16.41 -6.23 -31.08
N GLU A 101 17.53 -6.55 -31.73
CA GLU A 101 18.41 -7.67 -31.39
C GLU A 101 19.82 -7.19 -31.03
N ASP A 102 20.47 -7.90 -30.10
CA ASP A 102 21.88 -7.72 -29.74
C ASP A 102 22.75 -8.76 -30.47
N TRP A 103 23.93 -8.36 -30.94
CA TRP A 103 24.81 -9.27 -31.70
C TRP A 103 25.78 -10.09 -30.82
N SER A 104 25.88 -9.81 -29.51
CA SER A 104 26.71 -10.61 -28.58
C SER A 104 25.89 -11.22 -27.45
N ARG A 105 25.96 -12.56 -27.31
CA ARG A 105 25.36 -13.34 -26.21
C ARG A 105 26.05 -13.12 -24.84
N GLY A 106 26.97 -12.16 -24.74
CA GLY A 106 27.85 -11.96 -23.58
C GLY A 106 27.77 -10.55 -22.99
N GLY A 107 26.60 -10.15 -22.47
CA GLY A 107 26.45 -9.17 -21.38
C GLY A 107 27.02 -7.74 -21.52
N ARG A 108 27.73 -7.38 -22.59
CA ARG A 108 28.27 -6.04 -22.81
C ARG A 108 27.85 -5.55 -24.19
N LEU A 109 26.87 -4.64 -24.18
CA LEU A 109 26.26 -3.87 -25.29
C LEU A 109 27.11 -3.83 -26.57
N GLY A 110 27.02 -4.90 -27.36
CA GLY A 110 27.69 -5.05 -28.64
C GLY A 110 26.65 -5.21 -29.73
N ILE A 111 26.34 -4.09 -30.37
CA ILE A 111 25.56 -3.94 -31.62
C ILE A 111 24.04 -4.09 -31.44
N ILE A 112 23.31 -3.02 -31.75
CA ILE A 112 21.84 -2.91 -31.69
C ILE A 112 21.33 -2.87 -33.14
N ARG A 113 20.60 -3.90 -33.59
CA ARG A 113 19.96 -3.88 -34.92
C ARG A 113 18.44 -3.89 -34.82
N LEU A 114 17.77 -3.26 -35.78
CA LEU A 114 16.32 -3.35 -35.90
C LEU A 114 15.94 -4.71 -36.53
N ALA A 115 15.27 -5.57 -35.76
CA ALA A 115 14.85 -6.91 -36.20
C ALA A 115 13.48 -6.88 -36.88
N SER A 116 12.62 -5.92 -36.51
CA SER A 116 11.34 -5.66 -37.16
C SER A 116 10.96 -4.19 -36.96
N VAL A 117 10.31 -3.58 -37.94
CA VAL A 117 9.78 -2.21 -37.82
C VAL A 117 8.47 -2.26 -37.02
N PRO A 118 8.41 -1.76 -35.79
CA PRO A 118 7.15 -1.72 -35.05
C PRO A 118 6.21 -0.71 -35.69
N ARG A 119 4.90 -1.01 -35.71
CA ARG A 119 3.84 0.00 -35.97
C ARG A 119 3.75 0.96 -34.78
N ILE A 120 4.76 1.81 -34.63
CA ILE A 120 4.72 2.98 -33.76
C ILE A 120 3.82 3.97 -34.49
N ARG A 121 2.69 4.37 -33.88
CA ARG A 121 1.89 5.48 -34.41
C ARG A 121 2.81 6.68 -34.54
N ARG A 122 3.17 7.05 -35.78
CA ARG A 122 3.85 8.31 -36.08
C ARG A 122 2.94 9.42 -35.55
N THR A 123 3.28 9.98 -34.39
CA THR A 123 2.74 11.28 -34.02
C THR A 123 3.16 12.25 -35.12
N PRO A 124 2.23 12.98 -35.75
CA PRO A 124 2.58 14.02 -36.70
C PRO A 124 3.61 14.95 -36.05
N ARG A 125 4.52 15.51 -36.86
CA ARG A 125 5.44 16.59 -36.46
C ARG A 125 4.69 17.51 -35.50
N MET A 126 5.05 17.48 -34.22
CA MET A 126 4.50 18.40 -33.25
C MET A 126 5.04 19.78 -33.61
N ASP A 127 4.18 20.58 -34.20
CA ASP A 127 4.20 22.01 -33.92
C ASP A 127 4.25 22.18 -32.41
N THR A 128 5.12 23.08 -31.98
CA THR A 128 5.27 23.55 -30.61
C THR A 128 3.96 24.16 -30.13
N LYS A 129 3.02 23.33 -29.68
CA LYS A 129 1.89 23.62 -28.78
C LYS A 129 0.97 22.40 -28.75
N GLU A 130 1.15 21.57 -27.72
CA GLU A 130 0.08 20.97 -26.91
C GLU A 130 0.73 19.89 -26.02
N ARG A 131 1.43 20.34 -24.96
CA ARG A 131 1.19 19.69 -23.68
C ARG A 131 -0.31 19.78 -23.49
N ARG A 132 -1.03 18.68 -23.64
CA ARG A 132 -2.45 18.65 -23.27
C ARG A 132 -2.46 19.14 -21.82
N ALA A 133 -3.01 20.34 -21.61
CA ALA A 133 -3.09 20.93 -20.30
C ALA A 133 -3.67 19.87 -19.35
N PRO A 134 -3.28 19.84 -18.06
CA PRO A 134 -4.05 19.09 -17.09
C PRO A 134 -5.52 19.39 -17.36
N GLU A 135 -6.31 18.33 -17.48
CA GLU A 135 -7.73 18.45 -17.77
C GLU A 135 -8.31 19.54 -16.86
N PRO A 136 -9.24 20.39 -17.36
CA PRO A 136 -9.74 21.50 -16.58
C PRO A 136 -10.14 20.99 -15.20
N LEU A 137 -9.82 21.76 -14.15
CA LEU A 137 -10.27 21.49 -12.79
C LEU A 137 -11.70 20.94 -12.83
N PRO A 138 -12.06 19.97 -11.96
CA PRO A 138 -13.45 19.58 -11.82
C PRO A 138 -14.27 20.87 -11.67
N ARG A 139 -15.14 21.13 -12.65
CA ARG A 139 -15.73 22.47 -12.84
C ARG A 139 -16.78 22.78 -11.77
N SER A 140 -17.14 21.77 -10.98
CA SER A 140 -18.06 21.85 -9.87
C SER A 140 -17.69 20.87 -8.75
N GLU A 141 -18.17 21.17 -7.55
CA GLU A 141 -18.11 20.27 -6.39
C GLU A 141 -18.65 18.86 -6.70
N GLU A 142 -19.70 18.76 -7.52
CA GLU A 142 -20.29 17.49 -7.93
C GLU A 142 -19.33 16.64 -8.77
N GLU A 143 -18.51 17.26 -9.61
CA GLU A 143 -17.48 16.56 -10.36
C GLU A 143 -16.31 16.11 -9.46
N MET A 144 -15.90 16.94 -8.48
CA MET A 144 -14.90 16.55 -7.48
C MET A 144 -15.37 15.34 -6.67
N ARG A 145 -16.64 15.35 -6.23
CA ARG A 145 -17.26 14.25 -5.49
C ARG A 145 -17.29 12.96 -6.30
N ARG A 146 -17.78 13.01 -7.54
CA ARG A 146 -17.80 11.85 -8.45
C ARG A 146 -16.39 11.31 -8.72
N THR A 147 -15.41 12.20 -8.89
CA THR A 147 -14.00 11.82 -9.10
C THR A 147 -13.42 11.12 -7.87
N PHE A 148 -13.61 11.69 -6.68
CA PHE A 148 -13.10 11.12 -5.43
C PHE A 148 -13.69 9.73 -5.15
N VAL A 149 -15.01 9.59 -5.27
CA VAL A 149 -15.69 8.29 -5.12
C VAL A 149 -15.24 7.30 -6.18
N SER A 150 -15.01 7.74 -7.43
CA SER A 150 -14.50 6.87 -8.50
C SER A 150 -13.07 6.39 -8.23
N ILE A 151 -12.21 7.25 -7.66
CA ILE A 151 -10.86 6.87 -7.23
C ILE A 151 -10.94 5.71 -6.23
N LEU A 152 -11.84 5.85 -5.25
CA LEU A 152 -12.03 4.89 -4.17
C LEU A 152 -12.77 3.63 -4.57
N SER A 153 -13.65 3.64 -5.57
CA SER A 153 -14.48 2.50 -5.95
C SER A 153 -13.96 1.76 -7.18
N LYS A 154 -13.61 2.48 -8.25
CA LYS A 154 -13.26 1.95 -9.58
C LYS A 154 -11.76 1.93 -9.86
N GLY A 155 -10.96 2.68 -9.10
CA GLY A 155 -9.51 2.67 -9.26
C GLY A 155 -8.93 1.28 -9.00
N SER A 156 -7.89 0.90 -9.75
CA SER A 156 -7.12 -0.33 -9.47
C SER A 156 -6.59 -0.28 -8.03
N LYS A 157 -6.84 -1.35 -7.26
CA LYS A 157 -6.42 -1.49 -5.87
C LYS A 157 -5.72 -2.83 -5.72
N ASN A 158 -4.39 -2.79 -5.68
CA ASN A 158 -3.61 -3.99 -5.35
C ASN A 158 -3.41 -4.14 -3.83
N ASN A 159 -3.54 -3.06 -3.06
CA ASN A 159 -3.45 -3.02 -1.60
C ASN A 159 -4.29 -1.87 -1.02
N THR A 160 -4.23 -1.66 0.30
CA THR A 160 -5.03 -0.67 1.03
C THR A 160 -4.46 0.75 1.09
N TYR A 161 -3.33 1.05 0.43
CA TYR A 161 -2.66 2.36 0.55
C TYR A 161 -3.52 3.52 0.06
N LYS A 162 -4.37 3.27 -0.95
CA LYS A 162 -5.28 4.28 -1.48
C LYS A 162 -6.27 4.75 -0.41
N PHE A 163 -6.80 3.85 0.41
CA PHE A 163 -7.73 4.19 1.49
C PHE A 163 -7.00 4.92 2.63
N ALA A 164 -5.82 4.44 3.01
CA ALA A 164 -4.99 5.09 4.03
C ALA A 164 -4.60 6.51 3.61
N LEU A 165 -4.20 6.73 2.35
CA LEU A 165 -3.88 8.06 1.82
C LEU A 165 -5.10 8.98 1.79
N ALA A 166 -6.25 8.49 1.31
CA ALA A 166 -7.49 9.28 1.31
C ALA A 166 -7.90 9.72 2.71
N ARG A 167 -7.83 8.78 3.68
CA ARG A 167 -8.13 9.06 5.08
C ARG A 167 -7.17 10.12 5.65
N ALA A 168 -5.87 9.97 5.44
CA ALA A 168 -4.87 10.92 5.91
C ALA A 168 -5.06 12.32 5.31
N ILE A 169 -5.39 12.43 4.01
CA ILE A 169 -5.70 13.72 3.37
C ILE A 169 -6.94 14.37 4.03
N LEU A 170 -8.01 13.60 4.26
CA LEU A 170 -9.23 14.12 4.89
C LEU A 170 -9.02 14.53 6.36
N GLU A 171 -8.19 13.79 7.10
CA GLU A 171 -7.78 14.13 8.46
C GLU A 171 -6.95 15.42 8.49
N HIS A 172 -6.02 15.60 7.55
CA HIS A 172 -5.28 16.85 7.38
C HIS A 172 -6.23 18.02 7.13
N CYS A 173 -7.10 17.92 6.12
CA CYS A 173 -8.05 19.00 5.78
C CYS A 173 -9.02 19.36 6.93
N GLY A 174 -9.21 18.45 7.90
CA GLY A 174 -10.04 18.65 9.08
C GLY A 174 -9.41 19.50 10.17
N ARG A 175 -8.10 19.77 10.13
CA ARG A 175 -7.43 20.62 11.13
C ARG A 175 -7.70 22.10 10.86
N HIS A 176 -7.80 22.89 11.94
CA HIS A 176 -8.02 24.34 11.86
C HIS A 176 -6.87 25.08 11.18
N ASP A 177 -5.64 24.60 11.36
CA ASP A 177 -4.39 25.14 10.81
C ASP A 177 -4.00 24.52 9.46
N ALA A 178 -4.86 23.69 8.86
CA ALA A 178 -4.48 22.94 7.67
C ALA A 178 -4.29 23.85 6.46
N GLY A 179 -3.04 23.90 6.00
CA GLY A 179 -2.64 24.47 4.71
C GLY A 179 -2.80 23.51 3.55
N THR A 180 -2.37 23.94 2.37
CA THR A 180 -2.39 23.13 1.14
C THR A 180 -1.28 22.09 1.09
N GLU A 181 -0.20 22.28 1.84
CA GLU A 181 0.95 21.38 1.84
C GLU A 181 0.79 20.25 2.87
N ILE A 182 1.11 19.02 2.46
CA ILE A 182 1.11 17.82 3.29
C ILE A 182 2.40 17.06 3.06
N THR A 183 3.18 16.81 4.10
CA THR A 183 4.47 16.11 3.99
C THR A 183 4.29 14.60 3.86
N TYR A 184 5.26 13.93 3.23
CA TYR A 184 5.30 12.47 3.21
C TYR A 184 5.55 11.89 4.60
N GLU A 185 6.21 12.64 5.47
CA GLU A 185 6.37 12.30 6.89
C GLU A 185 5.02 12.21 7.58
N TYR A 186 4.14 13.20 7.39
CA TYR A 186 2.76 13.16 7.91
C TYR A 186 2.01 11.92 7.42
N PHE A 187 2.08 11.60 6.12
CA PHE A 187 1.45 10.39 5.60
C PHE A 187 2.04 9.11 6.19
N ALA A 188 3.36 9.06 6.38
CA ALA A 188 4.03 7.91 6.99
C ALA A 188 3.57 7.72 8.45
N GLU A 189 3.46 8.80 9.23
CA GLU A 189 2.95 8.78 10.61
C GLU A 189 1.53 8.24 10.67
N LYS A 190 0.64 8.75 9.80
CA LYS A 190 -0.73 8.24 9.68
C LYS A 190 -0.80 6.78 9.25
N PHE A 191 0.09 6.35 8.37
CA PHE A 191 0.16 4.94 7.98
C PHE A 191 0.60 4.06 9.16
N VAL A 192 1.55 4.49 9.99
CA VAL A 192 1.93 3.76 11.22
C VAL A 192 0.71 3.63 12.13
N GLU A 193 0.01 4.72 12.41
CA GLU A 193 -1.20 4.74 13.23
C GLU A 193 -2.25 3.76 12.71
N TYR A 194 -2.69 3.90 11.46
CA TYR A 194 -3.75 3.06 10.90
C TYR A 194 -3.36 1.58 10.86
N TYR A 195 -2.16 1.26 10.38
CA TYR A 195 -1.75 -0.13 10.22
C TYR A 195 -1.34 -0.79 11.54
N TRP A 196 -0.94 -0.04 12.56
CA TRP A 196 -0.75 -0.60 13.89
C TRP A 196 -2.07 -1.11 14.46
N HIS A 197 -3.12 -0.28 14.40
CA HIS A 197 -4.46 -0.68 14.85
C HIS A 197 -4.96 -1.87 14.04
N GLN A 198 -4.91 -1.79 12.71
CA GLN A 198 -5.49 -2.81 11.86
C GLN A 198 -4.68 -4.11 11.89
N ALA A 199 -3.37 -4.06 11.66
CA ALA A 199 -2.55 -5.25 11.43
C ALA A 199 -1.92 -5.84 12.69
N CYS A 200 -1.58 -5.02 13.69
CA CYS A 200 -0.94 -5.51 14.92
C CYS A 200 -1.98 -5.74 16.03
N LYS A 201 -2.86 -4.78 16.30
CA LYS A 201 -3.89 -4.88 17.35
C LYS A 201 -5.04 -5.81 16.97
N PHE A 202 -5.58 -5.68 15.76
CA PHE A 202 -6.75 -6.46 15.30
C PHE A 202 -6.41 -7.60 14.33
N ARG A 203 -5.15 -7.73 13.91
CA ARG A 203 -4.65 -8.76 12.98
C ARG A 203 -5.38 -8.81 11.62
N ILE A 204 -5.93 -7.69 11.19
CA ILE A 204 -6.60 -7.53 9.88
C ILE A 204 -5.57 -7.72 8.76
N LYS A 205 -5.82 -8.70 7.90
CA LYS A 205 -5.05 -8.95 6.67
C LYS A 205 -5.34 -7.83 5.67
N GLN A 206 -4.30 -7.29 5.04
CA GLN A 206 -4.36 -6.07 4.21
C GLN A 206 -4.21 -6.33 2.71
N ASP A 207 -4.05 -7.60 2.31
CA ASP A 207 -3.82 -8.02 0.93
C ASP A 207 -4.49 -9.39 0.71
N PHE A 208 -4.93 -9.65 -0.52
CA PHE A 208 -5.47 -10.93 -0.96
C PHE A 208 -4.43 -12.05 -0.94
N TYR A 209 -3.15 -11.72 -1.08
CA TYR A 209 -2.08 -12.71 -1.05
C TYR A 209 -1.70 -13.06 0.39
N PRO A 210 -2.01 -14.28 0.88
CA PRO A 210 -1.87 -14.63 2.30
C PRO A 210 -0.42 -14.59 2.81
N ASN A 211 0.57 -14.73 1.91
CA ASN A 211 1.99 -14.82 2.26
C ASN A 211 2.78 -13.54 1.97
N ARG A 212 2.12 -12.42 1.65
CA ARG A 212 2.84 -11.19 1.33
C ARG A 212 2.15 -9.97 1.94
N ASP A 213 2.68 -9.55 3.09
CA ASP A 213 2.30 -8.26 3.65
C ASP A 213 2.78 -7.11 2.74
N PRO A 214 1.92 -6.10 2.48
CA PRO A 214 2.32 -4.85 1.85
C PRO A 214 3.47 -4.20 2.63
N VAL A 215 4.35 -3.47 1.93
CA VAL A 215 5.53 -2.80 2.52
C VAL A 215 5.23 -2.02 3.80
N ALA A 216 4.22 -1.15 3.80
CA ALA A 216 3.79 -0.41 5.00
C ALA A 216 3.39 -1.33 6.17
N VAL A 217 2.61 -2.37 5.89
CA VAL A 217 2.11 -3.31 6.90
C VAL A 217 3.25 -4.10 7.50
N ARG A 218 4.20 -4.54 6.65
CA ARG A 218 5.42 -5.21 7.08
C ARG A 218 6.28 -4.30 7.94
N ALA A 219 6.50 -3.05 7.52
CA ALA A 219 7.26 -2.07 8.29
C ALA A 219 6.72 -1.90 9.72
N VAL A 220 5.39 -1.87 9.89
CA VAL A 220 4.76 -1.81 11.21
C VAL A 220 4.88 -3.14 11.97
N LYS A 221 4.62 -4.29 11.31
CA LYS A 221 4.72 -5.60 11.95
C LYS A 221 6.14 -5.97 12.38
N ASP A 222 7.16 -5.58 11.64
CA ASP A 222 8.56 -5.83 11.99
C ASP A 222 8.96 -5.13 13.30
N VAL A 223 8.28 -4.03 13.63
CA VAL A 223 8.52 -3.26 14.85
C VAL A 223 7.58 -3.68 15.99
N PHE A 224 6.30 -3.99 15.69
CA PHE A 224 5.25 -4.15 16.69
C PHE A 224 4.55 -5.53 16.70
N GLY A 225 4.95 -6.48 15.86
CA GLY A 225 4.18 -7.71 15.58
C GLY A 225 4.06 -8.72 16.73
N GLY A 226 4.85 -8.60 17.79
CA GLY A 226 4.85 -9.54 18.92
C GLY A 226 3.66 -9.37 19.87
N SER A 227 3.68 -8.32 20.70
CA SER A 227 2.65 -8.02 21.70
C SER A 227 2.56 -6.51 21.90
N PRO A 228 1.88 -5.80 21.00
CA PRO A 228 1.79 -4.35 21.08
C PRO A 228 0.99 -3.93 22.33
N PRO A 229 1.35 -2.79 22.97
CA PRO A 229 0.54 -2.13 24.00
C PRO A 229 -0.94 -2.02 23.64
N GLY A 230 -1.81 -1.88 24.65
CA GLY A 230 -3.26 -1.80 24.43
C GLY A 230 -3.73 -0.56 23.66
N ARG A 231 -2.92 0.51 23.65
CA ARG A 231 -3.22 1.81 23.04
C ARG A 231 -2.01 2.34 22.27
N PHE A 232 -2.27 3.08 21.20
CA PHE A 232 -1.22 3.60 20.31
C PHE A 232 -0.35 4.67 20.97
N ASP A 233 -0.94 5.50 21.83
CA ASP A 233 -0.25 6.56 22.58
C ASP A 233 0.71 6.04 23.66
N MET A 234 0.62 4.75 24.00
CA MET A 234 1.52 4.07 24.95
C MET A 234 2.72 3.40 24.26
N LEU A 235 2.86 3.54 22.93
CA LEU A 235 3.98 2.96 22.20
C LEU A 235 5.27 3.73 22.46
N ASP A 236 6.40 3.03 22.42
CA ASP A 236 7.71 3.66 22.46
C ASP A 236 7.89 4.61 21.26
N GLY A 237 8.20 5.88 21.55
CA GLY A 237 8.35 6.90 20.52
C GLY A 237 9.51 6.61 19.56
N GLY A 238 10.56 5.91 20.00
CA GLY A 238 11.65 5.45 19.14
C GLY A 238 11.18 4.39 18.13
N ALA A 239 10.40 3.40 18.59
CA ALA A 239 9.79 2.38 17.76
C ALA A 239 8.81 2.99 16.73
N VAL A 240 7.99 3.96 17.15
CA VAL A 240 7.09 4.67 16.22
C VAL A 240 7.88 5.39 15.12
N ARG A 241 8.98 6.07 15.49
CA ARG A 241 9.89 6.70 14.51
C ARG A 241 10.54 5.68 13.58
N ASP A 242 11.02 4.54 14.07
CA ASP A 242 11.60 3.49 13.21
C ASP A 242 10.57 2.96 12.19
N ALA A 243 9.35 2.62 12.65
CA ALA A 243 8.29 2.18 11.75
C ALA A 243 7.94 3.25 10.70
N ARG A 244 7.82 4.51 11.12
CA ARG A 244 7.57 5.66 10.24
C ARG A 244 8.68 5.80 9.21
N ASP A 245 9.94 5.74 9.61
CA ASP A 245 11.08 5.91 8.71
C ASP A 245 11.19 4.74 7.71
N ARG A 246 10.83 3.51 8.12
CA ARG A 246 10.69 2.37 7.22
C ARG A 246 9.58 2.56 6.19
N ILE A 247 8.42 3.09 6.60
CA ILE A 247 7.33 3.44 5.68
C ILE A 247 7.75 4.56 4.74
N LEU A 248 8.40 5.60 5.28
CA LEU A 248 8.90 6.73 4.50
C LEU A 248 9.89 6.24 3.45
N ARG A 249 10.84 5.35 3.77
CA ARG A 249 11.80 4.78 2.79
C ARG A 249 11.24 3.71 1.86
N GLY A 250 10.16 3.02 2.25
CA GLY A 250 9.63 1.85 1.54
C GLY A 250 8.37 2.12 0.74
N VAL A 251 7.64 3.19 1.04
CA VAL A 251 6.35 3.53 0.41
C VAL A 251 6.40 4.89 -0.26
N PHE A 252 6.94 5.89 0.42
CA PHE A 252 6.91 7.28 -0.04
C PHE A 252 8.21 7.71 -0.73
N GLY A 253 9.34 7.26 -0.22
CA GLY A 253 10.64 7.27 -0.86
C GLY A 253 10.88 5.91 -1.50
N HIS A 254 11.53 5.88 -2.65
CA HIS A 254 12.06 4.65 -3.21
C HIS A 254 13.46 4.93 -3.74
N ALA A 255 14.46 4.30 -3.15
CA ALA A 255 15.75 4.16 -3.80
C ALA A 255 15.56 3.22 -5.00
N ARG A 256 15.59 3.79 -6.22
CA ARG A 256 15.55 3.20 -7.59
C ARG A 256 14.37 3.59 -8.48
N ASN A 257 13.23 4.03 -7.93
CA ASN A 257 12.14 4.66 -8.69
C ASN A 257 11.85 5.99 -7.99
N LYS A 258 12.12 7.13 -8.64
CA LYS A 258 12.06 8.47 -8.06
C LYS A 258 10.66 8.92 -7.56
N THR A 259 9.67 8.01 -7.40
CA THR A 259 8.29 8.39 -7.06
C THR A 259 7.63 7.46 -6.04
N SER A 260 6.80 8.05 -5.17
CA SER A 260 5.98 7.34 -4.19
C SER A 260 5.12 6.20 -4.79
N LEU A 261 4.93 5.11 -4.06
CA LEU A 261 4.15 3.95 -4.50
C LEU A 261 2.65 4.24 -4.60
N VAL A 262 2.15 5.27 -3.89
CA VAL A 262 0.73 5.57 -3.76
C VAL A 262 0.36 6.97 -4.27
N VAL A 263 1.16 8.00 -3.98
CA VAL A 263 0.80 9.40 -4.24
C VAL A 263 0.50 9.67 -5.73
N PRO A 264 1.34 9.27 -6.70
CA PRO A 264 1.04 9.44 -8.12
C PRO A 264 -0.13 8.57 -8.61
N LYS A 265 -0.35 7.41 -7.98
CA LYS A 265 -1.33 6.41 -8.42
C LYS A 265 -2.72 6.65 -7.87
N PHE A 266 -2.84 7.44 -6.80
CA PHE A 266 -4.11 7.77 -6.16
C PHE A 266 -5.09 8.38 -7.16
N GLN A 267 -4.63 9.37 -7.92
CA GLN A 267 -5.44 10.15 -8.87
C GLN A 267 -5.54 9.53 -10.28
N LYS A 268 -5.16 8.25 -10.44
CA LYS A 268 -5.31 7.49 -11.69
C LYS A 268 -6.61 6.69 -11.68
N LEU A 269 -7.44 6.91 -12.70
CA LEU A 269 -8.70 6.22 -12.94
C LEU A 269 -8.61 5.34 -14.18
N MET A 270 -9.37 4.25 -14.22
CA MET A 270 -9.46 3.40 -15.40
C MET A 270 -10.64 3.84 -16.26
N GLU A 271 -10.39 4.23 -17.50
CA GLU A 271 -11.40 4.64 -18.48
C GLU A 271 -11.16 3.92 -19.81
N GLY A 272 -12.16 3.19 -20.30
CA GLY A 272 -12.03 2.41 -21.54
C GLY A 272 -10.85 1.43 -21.51
N GLY A 273 -10.52 0.87 -20.35
CA GLY A 273 -9.38 -0.04 -20.16
C GLY A 273 -8.00 0.63 -20.05
N ARG A 274 -7.92 1.97 -20.04
CA ARG A 274 -6.66 2.73 -19.89
C ARG A 274 -6.62 3.49 -18.58
N ALA A 275 -5.44 3.59 -17.98
CA ALA A 275 -5.22 4.45 -16.82
C ALA A 275 -5.11 5.91 -17.26
N VAL A 276 -6.06 6.74 -16.85
CA VAL A 276 -6.12 8.19 -17.10
C VAL A 276 -5.81 8.92 -15.80
N GLU A 277 -4.90 9.88 -15.86
CA GLU A 277 -4.50 10.69 -14.71
C GLU A 277 -5.33 11.97 -14.68
N ARG A 278 -6.14 12.15 -13.63
CA ARG A 278 -7.08 13.29 -13.54
C ARG A 278 -6.53 14.50 -12.76
N ARG A 279 -5.43 14.36 -12.01
CA ARG A 279 -4.77 15.41 -11.17
C ARG A 279 -5.73 16.42 -10.51
N ALA A 280 -6.90 15.96 -10.09
CA ALA A 280 -8.02 16.81 -9.71
C ALA A 280 -7.82 17.47 -8.34
N PHE A 281 -7.07 16.85 -7.44
CA PHE A 281 -6.99 17.23 -6.03
C PHE A 281 -5.66 17.87 -5.66
N TYR A 282 -4.55 17.37 -6.20
CA TYR A 282 -3.22 17.81 -5.79
C TYR A 282 -2.16 17.57 -6.85
N ASP A 283 -1.06 18.32 -6.70
CA ASP A 283 0.24 18.02 -7.30
C ASP A 283 1.19 17.51 -6.20
N TRP A 284 2.34 16.95 -6.56
CA TRP A 284 3.30 16.44 -5.59
C TRP A 284 4.74 16.68 -6.06
N ASP A 285 5.64 16.75 -5.09
CA ASP A 285 7.08 16.85 -5.29
C ASP A 285 7.75 15.74 -4.48
N ASP A 286 8.39 14.78 -5.17
CA ASP A 286 9.05 13.65 -4.53
C ASP A 286 10.41 14.05 -3.91
N ASP A 287 11.05 15.14 -4.38
CA ASP A 287 12.33 15.64 -3.87
C ASP A 287 12.11 16.43 -2.57
N GLU A 288 11.12 17.33 -2.57
CA GLU A 288 10.66 18.04 -1.37
C GLU A 288 9.79 17.17 -0.46
N LYS A 289 9.36 15.99 -0.95
CA LYS A 289 8.53 15.01 -0.23
C LYS A 289 7.21 15.57 0.28
N VAL A 290 6.50 16.26 -0.60
CA VAL A 290 5.23 16.94 -0.28
C VAL A 290 4.15 16.67 -1.32
N VAL A 291 2.90 16.69 -0.85
CA VAL A 291 1.69 16.85 -1.65
C VAL A 291 1.19 18.27 -1.48
N ARG A 292 0.83 18.93 -2.58
CA ARG A 292 0.24 20.27 -2.59
C ARG A 292 -1.18 20.20 -3.11
N LEU A 293 -2.13 20.27 -2.17
CA LEU A 293 -3.55 20.36 -2.48
C LEU A 293 -3.82 21.63 -3.28
N ARG A 294 -4.69 21.50 -4.28
CA ARG A 294 -5.24 22.67 -4.97
C ARG A 294 -6.17 23.42 -4.02
N PRO A 295 -6.21 24.77 -4.01
CA PRO A 295 -7.08 25.52 -3.09
C PRO A 295 -8.55 25.07 -3.12
N ALA A 296 -9.13 24.93 -4.32
CA ALA A 296 -10.50 24.44 -4.50
C ALA A 296 -10.69 23.01 -3.98
N ALA A 297 -9.66 22.15 -4.07
CA ALA A 297 -9.71 20.80 -3.52
C ALA A 297 -9.66 20.80 -1.99
N LEU A 298 -8.86 21.68 -1.38
CA LEU A 298 -8.83 21.86 0.08
C LEU A 298 -10.20 22.30 0.59
N GLU A 299 -10.81 23.31 -0.03
CA GLU A 299 -12.16 23.78 0.31
C GLU A 299 -13.20 22.67 0.17
N PHE A 300 -13.21 21.97 -0.97
CA PHE A 300 -14.10 20.84 -1.22
C PHE A 300 -13.96 19.72 -0.18
N LEU A 301 -12.73 19.25 0.05
CA LEU A 301 -12.43 18.15 0.97
C LEU A 301 -12.80 18.53 2.40
N ARG A 302 -12.56 19.78 2.80
CA ARG A 302 -12.93 20.30 4.13
C ARG A 302 -14.45 20.39 4.29
N GLY A 303 -15.15 20.97 3.32
CA GLY A 303 -16.62 21.13 3.34
C GLY A 303 -17.38 19.79 3.30
N ASN A 304 -16.83 18.80 2.60
CA ASN A 304 -17.45 17.48 2.43
C ASN A 304 -16.86 16.38 3.34
N ARG A 305 -15.95 16.73 4.26
CA ARG A 305 -15.09 15.79 5.00
C ARG A 305 -15.85 14.63 5.62
N ARG A 306 -16.99 14.88 6.26
CA ARG A 306 -17.80 13.85 6.94
C ARG A 306 -18.28 12.78 5.96
N ILE A 307 -18.90 13.21 4.86
CA ILE A 307 -19.45 12.31 3.84
C ILE A 307 -18.31 11.55 3.12
N LEU A 308 -17.23 12.24 2.80
CA LEU A 308 -16.07 11.62 2.15
C LEU A 308 -15.37 10.60 3.06
N SER A 309 -15.30 10.87 4.37
CA SER A 309 -14.73 9.94 5.36
C SER A 309 -15.57 8.67 5.45
N MET A 310 -16.91 8.79 5.45
CA MET A 310 -17.82 7.64 5.38
C MET A 310 -17.62 6.84 4.09
N ALA A 311 -17.42 7.50 2.95
CA ALA A 311 -17.13 6.83 1.68
C ALA A 311 -15.79 6.08 1.70
N VAL A 312 -14.73 6.69 2.26
CA VAL A 312 -13.42 6.03 2.44
C VAL A 312 -13.57 4.80 3.32
N LEU A 313 -14.24 4.93 4.46
CA LEU A 313 -14.47 3.81 5.38
C LEU A 313 -15.25 2.67 4.71
N ALA A 314 -16.36 2.99 4.04
CA ALA A 314 -17.19 1.99 3.37
C ALA A 314 -16.42 1.23 2.28
N GLU A 315 -15.66 1.93 1.44
CA GLU A 315 -14.87 1.30 0.39
C GLU A 315 -13.67 0.52 0.94
N TRP A 316 -13.07 0.97 2.04
CA TRP A 316 -12.01 0.24 2.73
C TRP A 316 -12.55 -1.04 3.38
N ALA A 317 -13.72 -0.97 4.05
CA ALA A 317 -14.40 -2.11 4.64
C ALA A 317 -14.72 -3.15 3.56
N LYS A 318 -15.40 -2.77 2.46
CA LYS A 318 -15.67 -3.68 1.32
C LYS A 318 -14.42 -4.34 0.73
N TYR A 319 -13.29 -3.63 0.73
CA TYR A 319 -12.02 -4.22 0.31
C TYR A 319 -11.56 -5.27 1.32
N LEU A 320 -11.55 -4.93 2.61
CA LEU A 320 -11.06 -5.79 3.68
C LEU A 320 -11.98 -6.99 3.97
N GLU A 321 -13.29 -6.89 3.77
CA GLU A 321 -14.23 -8.01 3.91
C GLU A 321 -13.86 -9.17 2.99
N ARG A 322 -13.53 -8.86 1.73
CA ARG A 322 -13.11 -9.87 0.74
C ARG A 322 -11.79 -10.55 1.10
N VAL A 323 -10.98 -9.90 1.93
CA VAL A 323 -9.67 -10.42 2.38
C VAL A 323 -9.79 -11.18 3.71
N ASN A 324 -10.70 -10.74 4.59
CA ASN A 324 -10.75 -11.18 5.99
C ASN A 324 -11.93 -12.09 6.32
N GLY A 325 -12.88 -12.26 5.39
CA GLY A 325 -13.99 -13.20 5.50
C GLY A 325 -14.76 -13.06 6.82
N SER A 326 -14.55 -14.01 7.72
CA SER A 326 -15.29 -14.18 8.99
C SER A 326 -14.88 -13.24 10.13
N LEU A 327 -14.00 -12.25 9.91
CA LEU A 327 -13.58 -11.35 10.99
C LEU A 327 -14.76 -10.49 11.47
N PRO A 328 -15.23 -10.62 12.72
CA PRO A 328 -16.41 -9.90 13.19
C PRO A 328 -16.11 -8.41 13.39
N ARG A 329 -17.14 -7.56 13.32
CA ARG A 329 -17.06 -6.11 13.60
C ARG A 329 -15.94 -5.37 12.86
N LEU A 330 -15.67 -5.76 11.61
CA LEU A 330 -14.58 -5.19 10.81
C LEU A 330 -14.66 -3.66 10.69
N VAL A 331 -15.85 -3.10 10.43
CA VAL A 331 -16.04 -1.65 10.32
C VAL A 331 -15.59 -0.93 11.60
N ALA A 332 -16.09 -1.37 12.76
CA ALA A 332 -15.74 -0.77 14.04
C ALA A 332 -14.22 -0.85 14.35
N LYS A 333 -13.56 -1.93 13.91
CA LYS A 333 -12.09 -2.08 14.04
C LYS A 333 -11.32 -1.11 13.13
N ILE A 334 -11.80 -0.84 11.92
CA ILE A 334 -11.19 0.11 10.97
C ILE A 334 -11.42 1.56 11.42
N GLU A 335 -12.60 1.85 11.94
CA GLU A 335 -12.93 3.15 12.53
C GLU A 335 -12.07 3.49 13.75
N GLN A 336 -11.40 2.48 14.32
CA GLN A 336 -10.63 2.62 15.56
C GLN A 336 -11.52 3.21 16.65
N GLU A 337 -12.79 2.78 16.74
CA GLU A 337 -13.72 3.20 17.79
C GLU A 337 -13.15 2.70 19.12
N GLU A 338 -12.22 3.46 19.72
CA GLU A 338 -11.74 3.25 21.06
C GLU A 338 -12.87 3.68 22.01
N ARG A 339 -13.93 2.86 22.04
CA ARG A 339 -14.67 2.69 23.28
C ARG A 339 -13.61 2.28 24.29
N GLY A 340 -13.16 3.24 25.12
CA GLY A 340 -12.26 2.94 26.22
C GLY A 340 -12.83 1.70 26.90
N ARG A 341 -12.04 0.62 27.00
CA ARG A 341 -12.52 -0.68 27.49
C ARG A 341 -13.42 -0.40 28.68
N GLY A 342 -14.71 -0.73 28.54
CA GLY A 342 -15.67 -0.44 29.60
C GLY A 342 -15.15 -1.07 30.87
N SER A 343 -15.36 -0.42 32.02
CA SER A 343 -14.97 -1.03 33.29
C SER A 343 -15.66 -2.38 33.43
N LEU A 344 -14.89 -3.47 33.32
CA LEU A 344 -15.38 -4.84 33.50
C LEU A 344 -15.71 -5.14 34.97
N ALA A 345 -15.68 -4.13 35.86
CA ALA A 345 -15.98 -4.28 37.28
C ALA A 345 -17.40 -4.80 37.52
N ALA A 346 -18.39 -4.36 36.73
CA ALA A 346 -19.75 -4.85 36.85
C ALA A 346 -19.82 -6.34 36.52
N VAL A 347 -19.23 -6.75 35.38
CA VAL A 347 -19.18 -8.17 34.98
C VAL A 347 -18.41 -8.99 36.01
N ARG A 348 -17.29 -8.48 36.53
CA ARG A 348 -16.53 -9.13 37.60
C ARG A 348 -17.41 -9.42 38.82
N ARG A 349 -18.21 -8.45 39.27
CA ARG A 349 -19.12 -8.63 40.42
C ARG A 349 -20.17 -9.71 40.16
N GLU A 350 -20.78 -9.71 38.97
CA GLU A 350 -21.77 -10.73 38.59
C GLU A 350 -21.15 -12.13 38.54
N LEU A 351 -19.99 -12.28 37.87
CA LEU A 351 -19.29 -13.57 37.79
C LEU A 351 -18.84 -14.09 39.15
N LEU A 352 -18.43 -13.19 40.05
CA LEU A 352 -18.11 -13.54 41.44
C LEU A 352 -19.33 -14.05 42.21
N GLY A 353 -20.54 -13.74 41.79
CA GLY A 353 -21.77 -14.26 42.40
C GLY A 353 -21.92 -15.78 42.28
N HIS A 354 -21.25 -16.42 41.31
CA HIS A 354 -21.38 -17.85 41.06
C HIS A 354 -20.05 -18.58 40.80
N ALA A 355 -18.90 -17.89 40.80
CA ALA A 355 -17.58 -18.51 40.64
C ALA A 355 -16.54 -17.92 41.62
N ARG A 356 -15.83 -18.79 42.32
CA ARG A 356 -14.74 -18.46 43.28
C ARG A 356 -13.39 -19.06 42.91
N HIS A 357 -13.30 -19.71 41.75
CA HIS A 357 -12.11 -20.41 41.29
C HIS A 357 -11.70 -19.88 39.91
N CYS A 358 -10.41 -19.92 39.59
CA CYS A 358 -9.91 -19.58 38.28
C CYS A 358 -10.50 -20.54 37.25
N PHE A 359 -11.05 -19.98 36.16
CA PHE A 359 -11.65 -20.76 35.09
C PHE A 359 -10.67 -21.73 34.40
N TYR A 360 -9.38 -21.44 34.47
CA TYR A 360 -8.32 -22.23 33.84
C TYR A 360 -7.76 -23.29 34.82
N CYS A 361 -6.97 -22.86 35.81
CA CYS A 361 -6.29 -23.79 36.72
C CYS A 361 -7.15 -24.34 37.87
N GLY A 362 -8.39 -23.88 38.04
CA GLY A 362 -9.26 -24.29 39.15
C GLY A 362 -8.83 -23.81 40.54
N SER A 363 -7.70 -23.12 40.69
CA SER A 363 -7.25 -22.59 41.99
C SER A 363 -8.22 -21.54 42.52
N ARG A 364 -8.35 -21.46 43.85
CA ARG A 364 -9.19 -20.47 44.52
C ARG A 364 -8.74 -19.06 44.17
N LEU A 365 -9.70 -18.21 43.81
CA LEU A 365 -9.49 -16.77 43.65
C LEU A 365 -9.68 -16.16 45.04
N GLU A 366 -8.63 -16.22 45.86
CA GLU A 366 -8.53 -15.50 47.14
C GLU A 366 -8.49 -13.97 46.89
N ASP A 367 -8.46 -13.13 47.92
CA ASP A 367 -8.47 -11.64 47.85
C ASP A 367 -7.32 -11.00 47.02
N GLY A 368 -6.55 -11.79 46.28
CA GLY A 368 -5.60 -11.35 45.27
C GLY A 368 -6.25 -10.70 44.04
N LEU A 369 -5.41 -10.36 43.06
CA LEU A 369 -5.82 -9.63 41.86
C LEU A 369 -6.62 -10.56 40.90
N ILE A 370 -7.95 -10.55 41.03
CA ILE A 370 -8.85 -11.28 40.12
C ILE A 370 -8.99 -10.52 38.80
N HIS A 371 -8.69 -11.20 37.70
CA HIS A 371 -8.86 -10.66 36.35
C HIS A 371 -10.13 -11.18 35.71
N VAL A 372 -10.73 -10.34 34.86
CA VAL A 372 -11.74 -10.76 33.89
C VAL A 372 -11.03 -10.95 32.56
N ASP A 373 -11.12 -12.15 32.02
CA ASP A 373 -10.49 -12.54 30.76
C ASP A 373 -11.54 -12.86 29.71
N HIS A 374 -11.20 -12.63 28.44
CA HIS A 374 -12.02 -13.02 27.29
C HIS A 374 -11.58 -14.40 26.82
N LEU A 375 -12.45 -15.40 26.86
CA LEU A 375 -12.11 -16.75 26.39
C LEU A 375 -11.65 -16.70 24.93
N ILE A 376 -12.47 -16.13 24.05
CA ILE A 376 -12.11 -15.82 22.67
C ILE A 376 -11.47 -14.43 22.64
N PRO A 377 -10.25 -14.25 22.10
CA PRO A 377 -9.51 -13.00 22.19
C PRO A 377 -10.32 -11.76 21.82
N TRP A 378 -10.25 -10.73 22.67
CA TRP A 378 -10.91 -9.44 22.44
C TRP A 378 -10.47 -8.79 21.12
N SER A 379 -9.21 -8.92 20.72
CA SER A 379 -8.73 -8.45 19.41
C SER A 379 -9.44 -9.12 18.22
N TYR A 380 -9.99 -10.33 18.42
CA TYR A 380 -10.79 -11.02 17.41
C TYR A 380 -12.27 -10.64 17.50
N ILE A 381 -12.90 -10.72 18.66
CA ILE A 381 -14.36 -10.45 18.81
C ILE A 381 -14.68 -8.96 18.76
N PHE A 382 -13.83 -8.14 19.38
CA PHE A 382 -13.99 -6.69 19.58
C PHE A 382 -15.33 -6.33 20.24
N ASP A 383 -15.65 -7.05 21.31
CA ASP A 383 -16.85 -6.86 22.13
C ASP A 383 -16.57 -7.35 23.55
N ASP A 384 -17.16 -6.68 24.55
CA ASP A 384 -17.00 -6.98 25.98
C ASP A 384 -18.22 -7.77 26.54
N GLY A 385 -18.96 -8.48 25.68
CA GLY A 385 -20.14 -9.26 26.06
C GLY A 385 -19.83 -10.32 27.13
N ALA A 386 -20.62 -10.31 28.21
CA ALA A 386 -20.48 -11.22 29.35
C ALA A 386 -20.50 -12.72 28.96
N TRP A 387 -21.11 -13.07 27.83
CA TRP A 387 -21.10 -14.44 27.28
C TRP A 387 -19.69 -14.99 27.06
N ASN A 388 -18.69 -14.13 26.78
CA ASN A 388 -17.31 -14.51 26.48
C ASN A 388 -16.34 -14.30 27.66
N LEU A 389 -16.82 -13.79 28.80
CA LEU A 389 -15.99 -13.32 29.91
C LEU A 389 -15.90 -14.34 31.04
N VAL A 390 -14.69 -14.63 31.52
CA VAL A 390 -14.42 -15.59 32.61
C VAL A 390 -13.53 -14.97 33.70
N LEU A 391 -13.57 -15.54 34.91
CA LEU A 391 -12.64 -15.14 35.98
C LEU A 391 -11.33 -15.92 35.87
N ALA A 392 -10.21 -15.22 35.93
CA ALA A 392 -8.88 -15.80 35.85
C ALA A 392 -7.94 -15.25 36.93
N CYS A 393 -7.02 -16.09 37.41
CA CYS A 393 -5.87 -15.62 38.18
C CYS A 393 -4.90 -14.87 37.25
N ARG A 394 -4.03 -14.04 37.84
CA ARG A 394 -3.02 -13.26 37.11
C ARG A 394 -2.17 -14.12 36.17
N ASP A 395 -1.67 -15.25 36.65
CA ASP A 395 -0.76 -16.10 35.88
C ASP A 395 -1.44 -16.72 34.66
N CYS A 396 -2.68 -17.19 34.82
CA CYS A 396 -3.44 -17.73 33.69
C CYS A 396 -3.82 -16.64 32.69
N ASN A 397 -4.27 -15.47 33.15
CA ASN A 397 -4.61 -14.35 32.28
C ASN A 397 -3.39 -13.88 31.46
N LEU A 398 -2.24 -13.72 32.10
CA LEU A 398 -0.98 -13.34 31.42
C LEU A 398 -0.47 -14.45 30.49
N ARG A 399 -0.61 -15.72 30.89
CA ARG A 399 -0.24 -16.88 30.05
C ARG A 399 -1.09 -16.93 28.79
N LYS A 400 -2.41 -16.82 28.89
CA LYS A 400 -3.31 -16.87 27.73
C LYS A 400 -3.12 -15.63 26.85
N SER A 401 -3.06 -14.44 27.43
CA SER A 401 -2.93 -13.18 26.70
C SER A 401 -3.98 -13.10 25.57
N GLY A 402 -3.61 -12.63 24.38
CA GLY A 402 -4.45 -12.58 23.18
C GLY A 402 -4.61 -13.92 22.44
N SER A 403 -4.36 -15.07 23.07
CA SER A 403 -4.50 -16.41 22.46
C SER A 403 -5.81 -17.10 22.84
N LEU A 404 -6.19 -18.13 22.09
CA LEU A 404 -7.25 -19.06 22.48
C LEU A 404 -6.73 -20.06 23.52
N PRO A 405 -7.53 -20.52 24.49
CA PRO A 405 -7.23 -21.70 25.29
C PRO A 405 -7.57 -22.98 24.51
N GLN A 406 -7.28 -24.17 25.03
CA GLN A 406 -7.71 -25.44 24.41
C GLN A 406 -9.24 -25.55 24.33
N ASP A 407 -9.74 -26.42 23.44
CA ASP A 407 -11.16 -26.48 23.05
C ASP A 407 -12.10 -26.91 24.19
N GLU A 408 -11.56 -27.60 25.20
CA GLU A 408 -12.29 -28.04 26.39
C GLU A 408 -12.82 -26.83 27.17
N PHE A 409 -12.05 -25.75 27.25
CA PHE A 409 -12.45 -24.51 27.94
C PHE A 409 -13.63 -23.81 27.25
N ARG A 410 -13.82 -24.00 25.95
CA ARG A 410 -15.02 -23.55 25.23
C ARG A 410 -16.24 -24.36 25.65
N GLY A 411 -16.10 -25.67 25.86
CA GLY A 411 -17.16 -26.52 26.42
C GLY A 411 -17.57 -26.05 27.82
N LEU A 412 -16.58 -25.87 28.71
CA LEU A 412 -16.80 -25.35 30.06
C LEU A 412 -17.50 -23.98 30.06
N LEU A 413 -17.20 -23.11 29.09
CA LEU A 413 -17.84 -21.81 28.95
C LEU A 413 -19.33 -21.97 28.62
N VAL A 414 -19.65 -22.83 27.66
CA VAL A 414 -21.03 -23.12 27.26
C VAL A 414 -21.82 -23.69 28.44
N ASP A 415 -21.26 -24.65 29.16
CA ASP A 415 -21.92 -25.27 30.32
C ASP A 415 -22.13 -24.28 31.47
N ARG A 416 -21.18 -23.38 31.69
CA ARG A 416 -21.31 -22.28 32.66
C ARG A 416 -22.41 -21.32 32.23
N ASN A 417 -22.44 -20.91 30.97
CA ASN A 417 -23.45 -20.00 30.45
C ASN A 417 -24.85 -20.61 30.49
N ALA A 418 -24.99 -21.92 30.25
CA ALA A 418 -26.27 -22.62 30.39
C ALA A 418 -26.77 -22.62 31.84
N ARG A 419 -25.87 -22.83 32.82
CA ARG A 419 -26.22 -22.87 34.25
C ARG A 419 -26.54 -21.51 34.86
N HIS A 420 -25.85 -20.45 34.42
CA HIS A 420 -25.91 -19.14 35.07
C HIS A 420 -26.51 -18.03 34.19
N GLY A 421 -26.84 -18.31 32.93
CA GLY A 421 -27.35 -17.33 31.97
C GLY A 421 -28.84 -16.98 32.11
N GLY A 422 -29.48 -17.32 33.23
CA GLY A 422 -30.91 -17.08 33.46
C GLY A 422 -31.26 -15.64 33.88
N ALA A 423 -30.29 -14.83 34.30
CA ALA A 423 -30.52 -13.46 34.77
C ALA A 423 -29.30 -12.55 34.52
N GLY A 424 -29.47 -11.25 34.79
CA GLY A 424 -28.36 -10.29 34.80
C GLY A 424 -27.81 -9.92 33.43
N MET A 425 -26.57 -9.41 33.41
CA MET A 425 -25.88 -9.03 32.18
C MET A 425 -25.55 -10.25 31.32
N LEU A 426 -25.31 -11.41 31.93
CA LEU A 426 -25.09 -12.64 31.18
C LEU A 426 -26.31 -13.02 30.34
N ARG A 427 -27.53 -12.92 30.89
CA ARG A 427 -28.75 -13.19 30.12
C ARG A 427 -28.88 -12.26 28.92
N ALA A 428 -28.79 -10.95 29.15
CA ALA A 428 -28.88 -9.96 28.07
C ALA A 428 -27.81 -10.17 27.00
N SER A 429 -26.60 -10.53 27.41
CA SER A 429 -25.48 -10.82 26.50
C SER A 429 -25.69 -12.08 25.68
N LEU A 430 -26.29 -13.13 26.26
CA LEU A 430 -26.64 -14.36 25.56
C LEU A 430 -27.81 -14.16 24.58
N ASP A 431 -28.83 -13.38 24.96
CA ASP A 431 -29.96 -13.05 24.08
C ASP A 431 -29.49 -12.29 22.82
N LEU A 432 -28.55 -11.36 22.98
CA LEU A 432 -27.92 -10.66 21.85
C LEU A 432 -27.09 -11.59 20.96
N LEU A 433 -26.38 -12.56 21.56
CA LEU A 433 -25.58 -13.53 20.82
C LEU A 433 -26.44 -14.54 20.05
N ASP A 434 -27.58 -14.94 20.63
CA ASP A 434 -28.44 -15.99 20.09
C ASP A 434 -28.91 -15.68 18.66
N ALA A 435 -29.35 -14.44 18.42
CA ALA A 435 -29.81 -13.93 17.13
C ALA A 435 -30.74 -14.91 16.35
N GLY A 436 -31.52 -15.73 17.06
CA GLY A 436 -32.45 -16.71 16.50
C GLY A 436 -31.81 -18.03 16.02
N LYS A 437 -30.54 -18.28 16.33
CA LYS A 437 -29.76 -19.47 15.90
C LYS A 437 -29.21 -20.30 17.05
N GLY A 438 -29.45 -19.90 18.29
CA GLY A 438 -28.85 -20.53 19.46
C GLY A 438 -27.50 -19.91 19.81
N TRP A 439 -27.39 -19.34 21.01
CA TRP A 439 -26.14 -18.74 21.49
C TRP A 439 -24.99 -19.74 21.63
N ALA A 440 -25.25 -21.01 21.99
CA ALA A 440 -24.21 -22.02 22.18
C ALA A 440 -23.50 -22.43 20.87
N PRO A 441 -24.22 -22.74 19.78
CA PRO A 441 -23.62 -22.83 18.43
C PRO A 441 -22.77 -21.63 18.04
N GLU A 442 -23.22 -20.40 18.33
CA GLU A 442 -22.48 -19.19 17.97
C GLU A 442 -21.15 -19.04 18.73
N ILE A 443 -21.10 -19.39 20.02
CA ILE A 443 -19.82 -19.48 20.76
C ILE A 443 -18.85 -20.45 20.07
N ARG A 444 -19.35 -21.61 19.62
CA ARG A 444 -18.54 -22.60 18.89
C ARG A 444 -18.04 -22.07 17.56
N ASN A 445 -18.90 -21.37 16.82
CA ASN A 445 -18.54 -20.73 15.54
C ASN A 445 -17.47 -19.67 15.75
N HIS A 446 -17.62 -18.79 16.73
CA HIS A 446 -16.64 -17.76 17.04
C HIS A 446 -15.28 -18.34 17.42
N TYR A 447 -15.24 -19.37 18.28
CA TYR A 447 -13.98 -20.01 18.68
C TYR A 447 -13.27 -20.65 17.48
N ARG A 448 -14.01 -21.43 16.69
CA ARG A 448 -13.49 -22.09 15.47
C ARG A 448 -12.99 -21.07 14.45
N ASN A 449 -13.80 -20.06 14.12
CA ASN A 449 -13.44 -19.03 13.16
C ASN A 449 -12.23 -18.21 13.64
N CYS A 450 -12.11 -17.94 14.94
CA CYS A 450 -10.93 -17.28 15.52
C CYS A 450 -9.66 -18.10 15.28
N ARG A 451 -9.73 -19.41 15.52
CA ARG A 451 -8.61 -20.34 15.30
C ARG A 451 -8.23 -20.40 13.81
N GLU A 452 -9.21 -20.60 12.93
CA GLU A 452 -9.01 -20.68 11.47
C GLU A 452 -8.49 -19.35 10.89
N TYR A 453 -8.86 -18.22 11.49
CA TYR A 453 -8.36 -16.92 11.10
C TYR A 453 -6.85 -16.75 11.36
N GLY A 454 -6.29 -17.50 12.33
CA GLY A 454 -4.86 -17.55 12.65
C GLY A 454 -4.49 -17.16 14.09
N PHE A 455 -5.45 -17.15 15.02
CA PHE A 455 -5.13 -16.97 16.43
C PHE A 455 -4.54 -18.26 17.03
N THR A 456 -3.44 -18.11 17.76
CA THR A 456 -2.71 -19.22 18.38
C THR A 456 -3.52 -19.82 19.52
N VAL A 457 -3.42 -21.14 19.68
CA VAL A 457 -3.94 -21.85 20.86
C VAL A 457 -2.81 -21.98 21.89
N ARG A 458 -3.07 -21.56 23.12
CA ARG A 458 -2.13 -21.65 24.25
C ARG A 458 -2.61 -22.74 25.20
N ARG A 459 -1.69 -23.62 25.60
CA ARG A 459 -1.98 -24.66 26.59
C ARG A 459 -2.15 -24.03 27.97
N MET A 460 -3.37 -24.03 28.47
CA MET A 460 -3.76 -23.63 29.81
C MET A 460 -3.68 -24.83 30.78
N PRO A 461 -3.33 -24.58 32.05
CA PRO A 461 -3.25 -25.60 33.10
C PRO A 461 -4.61 -26.17 33.45
#